data_AF-A0A6I3CTW8-F1
#
_entry.id   AF-A0A6I3CTW8-F1
#
_cell.length_a   1.000
_cell.length_b   1.000
_cell.length_c   1.000
_cell.angle_alpha   90.00
_cell.angle_beta   90.00
_cell.angle_gamma   90.00
#
_symmetry.space_group_name_H-M   'P 1'
#
loop_
_entity.id
_entity.type
_entity.pdbx_description
1 polymer ?
#
loop_
_entity_poly.entity_id
_entity_poly.type
_entity_poly.pdbx_seq_one_letter_code
_entity_poly.pdbx_strand_id
1 'polypeptide(L)'
;MNQQQKRISAILIAVLLIVIGFIRLSPQDDYGSKDSGSTIEFQIADGELGSTIASNLEAAGVIKSAKKFVEEFTKDSAAKGISPGSHSIQTRIPVKTAIIQLLDPKRLNNVVVVKEGSTFSDVVAILKKNDHISRANFDLSGVTALYPKISKSLEGSLFPAHYSFESNTSLADAISTMVDKAKSEYAALGIAAGLGKYSSYDLLKIASMVQVEGD
;
A
#
# COMPACT_ATOMS: atom_id res chain seq x y z
N MET A 1 17.90 -52.68 -34.06
CA MET A 1 18.19 -51.83 -32.88
C MET A 1 19.23 -52.52 -32.01
N ASN A 2 20.44 -51.97 -31.94
CA ASN A 2 21.59 -52.61 -31.26
C ASN A 2 21.39 -52.63 -29.73
N GLN A 3 21.99 -53.58 -29.02
CA GLN A 3 21.80 -53.74 -27.57
C GLN A 3 22.21 -52.48 -26.79
N GLN A 4 23.21 -51.77 -27.30
CA GLN A 4 23.65 -50.43 -26.87
C GLN A 4 22.54 -49.37 -26.98
N GLN A 5 21.83 -49.31 -28.11
CA GLN A 5 20.74 -48.35 -28.32
C GLN A 5 19.56 -48.58 -27.38
N LYS A 6 19.21 -49.85 -27.10
CA LYS A 6 18.13 -50.19 -26.16
C LYS A 6 18.43 -49.71 -24.72
N ARG A 7 19.70 -49.81 -24.28
CA ARG A 7 20.13 -49.33 -22.97
C ARG A 7 20.09 -47.81 -22.85
N ILE A 8 20.54 -47.10 -23.89
CA ILE A 8 20.52 -45.62 -23.92
C ILE A 8 19.09 -45.09 -23.89
N SER A 9 18.17 -45.66 -24.69
CA SER A 9 16.76 -45.27 -24.67
C SER A 9 16.09 -45.53 -23.32
N ALA A 10 16.39 -46.65 -22.66
CA ALA A 10 15.84 -46.96 -21.34
C ALA A 10 16.30 -45.97 -20.27
N ILE A 11 17.57 -45.54 -20.30
CA ILE A 11 18.10 -44.54 -19.36
C ILE A 11 17.45 -43.17 -19.61
N LEU A 12 17.30 -42.76 -20.88
CA LEU A 12 16.64 -41.50 -21.23
C LEU A 12 15.19 -41.46 -20.74
N ILE A 13 14.44 -42.56 -20.89
CA ILE A 13 13.07 -42.67 -20.41
C ILE A 13 13.03 -42.60 -18.88
N ALA A 14 13.95 -43.29 -18.18
CA ALA A 14 14.02 -43.24 -16.72
C ALA A 14 14.34 -41.83 -16.20
N VAL A 15 15.29 -41.12 -16.80
CA VAL A 15 15.62 -39.73 -16.45
C VAL A 15 14.43 -38.82 -16.73
N LEU A 16 13.76 -38.98 -17.86
CA LEU A 16 12.56 -38.20 -18.20
C LEU A 16 11.44 -38.42 -17.19
N LEU A 17 11.21 -39.67 -16.76
CA LEU A 17 10.21 -40.01 -15.74
C LEU A 17 10.58 -39.44 -14.36
N ILE A 18 11.86 -39.43 -14.00
CA ILE A 18 12.34 -38.81 -12.76
C ILE A 18 12.12 -37.30 -12.81
N VAL A 19 12.45 -36.64 -13.92
CA VAL A 19 12.24 -35.18 -14.09
C VAL A 19 10.76 -34.84 -14.06
N ILE A 20 9.91 -35.57 -14.78
CA ILE A 20 8.45 -35.38 -14.75
C ILE A 20 7.89 -35.65 -13.35
N GLY A 21 8.36 -36.71 -12.68
CA GLY A 21 8.01 -37.02 -11.30
C GLY A 21 8.39 -35.89 -10.35
N PHE A 22 9.61 -35.35 -10.47
CA PHE A 22 10.09 -34.24 -9.65
C PHE A 22 9.28 -32.95 -9.87
N ILE A 23 8.90 -32.66 -11.13
CA ILE A 23 8.04 -31.53 -11.49
C ILE A 23 6.61 -31.73 -10.93
N ARG A 24 6.08 -32.95 -10.95
CA ARG A 24 4.73 -33.28 -10.46
C ARG A 24 4.64 -33.37 -8.93
N LEU A 25 5.75 -33.72 -8.26
CA LEU A 25 5.83 -33.82 -6.79
C LEU A 25 6.30 -32.54 -6.11
N SER A 26 6.71 -31.52 -6.87
CA SER A 26 7.02 -30.21 -6.29
C SER A 26 5.73 -29.61 -5.70
N PRO A 27 5.68 -29.30 -4.38
CA PRO A 27 4.51 -28.68 -3.78
C PRO A 27 4.19 -27.39 -4.54
N GLN A 28 2.98 -27.27 -5.09
CA GLN A 28 2.55 -26.03 -5.68
C GLN A 28 2.42 -25.01 -4.54
N ASP A 29 3.35 -24.07 -4.49
CA ASP A 29 3.50 -23.06 -3.44
C ASP A 29 2.55 -21.88 -3.60
N ASP A 30 1.55 -22.03 -4.46
CA ASP A 30 0.60 -20.99 -4.84
C ASP A 30 -0.78 -21.59 -5.07
N TYR A 31 -1.80 -20.73 -5.03
CA TYR A 31 -3.15 -21.15 -5.41
C TYR A 31 -3.31 -21.21 -6.93
N GLY A 32 -4.20 -22.09 -7.39
CA GLY A 32 -4.62 -22.13 -8.78
C GLY A 32 -5.54 -20.96 -9.12
N SER A 33 -5.52 -20.51 -10.37
CA SER A 33 -6.31 -19.35 -10.83
C SER A 33 -7.82 -19.60 -10.97
N LYS A 34 -8.30 -20.84 -10.73
CA LYS A 34 -9.70 -21.23 -10.97
C LYS A 34 -10.56 -21.33 -9.70
N ASP A 35 -9.95 -21.22 -8.52
CA ASP A 35 -10.61 -21.49 -7.23
C ASP A 35 -10.52 -20.31 -6.25
N SER A 36 -10.63 -19.08 -6.75
CA SER A 36 -10.67 -17.88 -5.90
C SER A 36 -11.83 -17.98 -4.91
N GLY A 37 -11.53 -17.73 -3.63
CA GLY A 37 -12.49 -17.72 -2.54
C GLY A 37 -13.23 -16.38 -2.42
N SER A 38 -13.89 -16.20 -1.27
CA SER A 38 -14.61 -14.98 -0.94
C SER A 38 -13.68 -13.77 -0.84
N THR A 39 -14.21 -12.59 -1.12
CA THR A 39 -13.55 -11.31 -0.83
C THR A 39 -13.60 -11.03 0.67
N ILE A 40 -12.48 -10.62 1.24
CA ILE A 40 -12.35 -10.16 2.62
C ILE A 40 -11.82 -8.72 2.63
N GLU A 41 -12.01 -8.07 3.77
CA GLU A 41 -11.34 -6.82 4.10
C GLU A 41 -9.97 -7.14 4.73
N PHE A 42 -8.90 -6.61 4.14
CA PHE A 42 -7.53 -6.85 4.56
C PHE A 42 -6.85 -5.52 4.87
N GLN A 43 -6.40 -5.36 6.11
CA GLN A 43 -5.77 -4.13 6.57
C GLN A 43 -4.26 -4.17 6.31
N ILE A 44 -3.73 -3.08 5.78
CA ILE A 44 -2.29 -2.82 5.68
C ILE A 44 -1.98 -1.59 6.51
N ALA A 45 -1.05 -1.72 7.46
CA ALA A 45 -0.62 -0.60 8.28
C ALA A 45 0.32 0.32 7.49
N ASP A 46 0.40 1.59 7.89
CA ASP A 46 1.36 2.51 7.30
C ASP A 46 2.80 2.08 7.59
N GLY A 47 3.64 2.08 6.56
CA GLY A 47 5.01 1.59 6.64
C GLY A 47 5.16 0.08 6.89
N GLU A 48 4.09 -0.72 6.78
CA GLU A 48 4.16 -2.16 6.98
C GLU A 48 5.11 -2.81 5.97
N LEU A 49 6.03 -3.64 6.47
CA LEU A 49 7.01 -4.32 5.63
C LEU A 49 6.33 -5.35 4.73
N GLY A 50 6.77 -5.45 3.47
CA GLY A 50 6.25 -6.44 2.52
C GLY A 50 6.31 -7.89 3.03
N SER A 51 7.28 -8.24 3.90
CA SER A 51 7.35 -9.53 4.57
C SER A 51 6.26 -9.75 5.63
N THR A 52 5.87 -8.70 6.33
CA THR A 52 4.78 -8.72 7.30
C THR A 52 3.45 -8.84 6.57
N ILE A 53 3.26 -8.03 5.52
CA ILE A 53 2.10 -8.13 4.62
C ILE A 53 1.97 -9.56 4.08
N ALA A 54 3.07 -10.16 3.60
CA ALA A 54 3.09 -11.52 3.09
C ALA A 54 2.62 -12.55 4.14
N SER A 55 3.13 -12.44 5.37
CA SER A 55 2.80 -13.35 6.47
C SER A 55 1.32 -13.20 6.87
N ASN A 56 0.82 -11.97 6.89
CA ASN A 56 -0.58 -11.65 7.20
C ASN A 56 -1.53 -12.16 6.11
N LEU A 57 -1.17 -12.02 4.83
CA LEU A 57 -1.95 -12.54 3.71
C LEU A 57 -2.01 -14.08 3.72
N GLU A 58 -0.92 -14.74 4.06
CA GLU A 58 -0.88 -16.20 4.20
C GLU A 58 -1.75 -16.65 5.38
N ALA A 59 -1.63 -15.99 6.54
CA ALA A 59 -2.46 -16.27 7.71
C ALA A 59 -3.96 -16.04 7.45
N ALA A 60 -4.30 -15.03 6.65
CA ALA A 60 -5.67 -14.74 6.23
C ALA A 60 -6.19 -15.67 5.12
N GLY A 61 -5.38 -16.63 4.64
CA GLY A 61 -5.74 -17.55 3.57
C GLY A 61 -5.92 -16.87 2.21
N VAL A 62 -5.35 -15.67 2.03
CA VAL A 62 -5.38 -14.93 0.77
C VAL A 62 -4.43 -15.54 -0.24
N ILE A 63 -3.20 -15.79 0.20
CA ILE A 63 -2.15 -16.47 -0.57
C ILE A 63 -1.73 -17.76 0.12
N LYS A 64 -1.06 -18.63 -0.63
CA LYS A 64 -0.62 -19.93 -0.10
C LYS A 64 0.76 -19.92 0.54
N SER A 65 1.60 -18.95 0.19
CA SER A 65 3.02 -18.89 0.59
C SER A 65 3.49 -17.44 0.71
N ALA A 66 3.80 -17.00 1.92
CA ALA A 66 4.41 -15.69 2.14
C ALA A 66 5.77 -15.56 1.42
N LYS A 67 6.55 -16.66 1.38
CA LYS A 67 7.85 -16.69 0.69
C LYS A 67 7.70 -16.30 -0.78
N LYS A 68 6.72 -16.88 -1.48
CA LYS A 68 6.47 -16.58 -2.89
C LYS A 68 6.02 -15.13 -3.08
N PHE A 69 5.23 -14.60 -2.16
CA PHE A 69 4.87 -13.17 -2.18
C PHE A 69 6.09 -12.27 -2.08
N VAL A 70 7.00 -12.52 -1.14
CA VAL A 70 8.23 -11.70 -1.03
C VAL A 70 9.08 -11.79 -2.30
N GLU A 71 9.19 -12.98 -2.90
CA GLU A 71 9.90 -13.16 -4.18
C GLU A 71 9.27 -12.35 -5.32
N GLU A 72 7.94 -12.36 -5.46
CA GLU A 72 7.27 -11.60 -6.52
C GLU A 72 7.24 -10.09 -6.22
N PHE A 73 7.01 -9.70 -4.98
CA PHE A 73 7.02 -8.31 -4.51
C PHE A 73 8.38 -7.63 -4.74
N THR A 74 9.48 -8.36 -4.56
CA THR A 74 10.82 -7.81 -4.79
C THR A 74 11.19 -7.72 -6.27
N LYS A 75 10.59 -8.54 -7.14
CA LYS A 75 10.78 -8.48 -8.60
C LYS A 75 9.96 -7.35 -9.24
N ASP A 76 8.80 -7.03 -8.66
CA ASP A 76 7.90 -6.01 -9.19
C ASP A 76 8.10 -4.67 -8.49
N SER A 77 8.75 -3.72 -9.17
CA SER A 77 8.95 -2.37 -8.63
C SER A 77 7.63 -1.64 -8.34
N ALA A 78 6.54 -1.97 -9.04
CA ALA A 78 5.24 -1.37 -8.82
C ALA A 78 4.60 -1.84 -7.50
N ALA A 79 4.97 -3.02 -6.99
CA ALA A 79 4.44 -3.55 -5.72
C ALA A 79 4.77 -2.65 -4.51
N LYS A 80 5.81 -1.81 -4.61
CA LYS A 80 6.12 -0.77 -3.61
C LYS A 80 5.04 0.32 -3.52
N GLY A 81 4.15 0.42 -4.52
CA GLY A 81 3.03 1.35 -4.56
C GLY A 81 1.76 0.85 -3.86
N ILE A 82 1.79 -0.33 -3.22
CA ILE A 82 0.66 -0.79 -2.40
C ILE A 82 0.41 0.24 -1.30
N SER A 83 -0.78 0.83 -1.32
CA SER A 83 -1.16 1.86 -0.36
C SER A 83 -1.53 1.24 0.98
N PRO A 84 -1.20 1.89 2.11
CA PRO A 84 -1.75 1.49 3.40
C PRO A 84 -3.28 1.69 3.42
N GLY A 85 -3.95 0.96 4.30
CA GLY A 85 -5.39 1.03 4.47
C GLY A 85 -6.10 -0.30 4.32
N SER A 86 -7.42 -0.22 4.27
CA SER A 86 -8.31 -1.37 4.15
C SER A 86 -8.52 -1.74 2.68
N HIS A 87 -8.20 -2.97 2.30
CA HIS A 87 -8.30 -3.49 0.93
C HIS A 87 -9.33 -4.61 0.82
N SER A 88 -10.14 -4.56 -0.24
CA SER A 88 -11.01 -5.64 -0.67
C SER A 88 -10.23 -6.65 -1.52
N ILE A 89 -9.83 -7.77 -0.91
CA ILE A 89 -9.01 -8.80 -1.54
C ILE A 89 -9.69 -10.18 -1.53
N GLN A 90 -9.61 -10.89 -2.66
CA GLN A 90 -10.12 -12.26 -2.75
C GLN A 90 -9.20 -13.24 -2.03
N THR A 91 -9.78 -14.20 -1.32
CA THR A 91 -9.02 -15.29 -0.71
C THR A 91 -8.63 -16.36 -1.72
N ARG A 92 -7.64 -17.19 -1.39
CA ARG A 92 -7.20 -18.33 -2.20
C ARG A 92 -6.81 -17.98 -3.63
N ILE A 93 -6.16 -16.84 -3.83
CA ILE A 93 -5.75 -16.35 -5.14
C ILE A 93 -4.23 -16.54 -5.35
N PRO A 94 -3.78 -16.61 -6.62
CA PRO A 94 -2.35 -16.59 -6.92
C PRO A 94 -1.69 -15.33 -6.34
N VAL A 95 -0.44 -15.45 -5.88
CA VAL A 95 0.34 -14.32 -5.33
C VAL A 95 0.36 -13.09 -6.26
N LYS A 96 0.56 -13.30 -7.56
CA LYS A 96 0.56 -12.23 -8.54
C LYS A 96 -0.80 -11.50 -8.61
N THR A 97 -1.89 -12.25 -8.49
CA THR A 97 -3.24 -11.69 -8.44
C THR A 97 -3.46 -10.91 -7.15
N ALA A 98 -2.92 -11.37 -6.01
CA ALA A 98 -2.98 -10.63 -4.75
C ALA A 98 -2.28 -9.27 -4.86
N ILE A 99 -1.06 -9.22 -5.39
CA ILE A 99 -0.32 -7.97 -5.61
C ILE A 99 -1.12 -7.01 -6.52
N ILE A 100 -1.68 -7.52 -7.62
CA ILE A 100 -2.51 -6.71 -8.53
C ILE A 100 -3.74 -6.15 -7.80
N GLN A 101 -4.41 -6.94 -6.97
CA GLN A 101 -5.58 -6.47 -6.21
C GLN A 101 -5.22 -5.42 -5.16
N LEU A 102 -4.09 -5.58 -4.46
CA LEU A 102 -3.61 -4.60 -3.47
C LEU A 102 -3.12 -3.29 -4.10
N LEU A 103 -2.76 -3.32 -5.38
CA LEU A 103 -2.38 -2.13 -6.15
C LEU A 103 -3.60 -1.40 -6.75
N ASP A 104 -4.78 -2.02 -6.78
CA ASP A 104 -5.96 -1.43 -7.39
C ASP A 104 -6.62 -0.42 -6.42
N PRO A 105 -6.59 0.89 -6.72
CA PRO A 105 -7.18 1.89 -5.84
C PRO A 105 -8.70 1.74 -5.72
N LYS A 106 -9.37 1.06 -6.65
CA LYS A 106 -10.82 0.77 -6.56
C LYS A 106 -11.15 -0.27 -5.49
N ARG A 107 -10.14 -1.00 -5.02
CA ARG A 107 -10.26 -2.01 -3.95
C ARG A 107 -9.90 -1.45 -2.59
N LEU A 108 -9.44 -0.20 -2.51
CA LEU A 108 -9.25 0.48 -1.24
C LEU A 108 -10.63 0.89 -0.71
N ASN A 109 -10.98 0.38 0.47
CA ASN A 109 -12.24 0.68 1.14
C ASN A 109 -12.10 1.93 2.02
N ASN A 110 -13.25 2.57 2.29
CA ASN A 110 -13.38 3.69 3.23
C ASN A 110 -12.38 4.82 2.98
N VAL A 111 -12.14 5.11 1.69
CA VAL A 111 -11.17 6.11 1.26
C VAL A 111 -11.62 7.53 1.61
N VAL A 112 -10.78 8.24 2.35
CA VAL A 112 -10.86 9.68 2.58
C VAL A 112 -10.10 10.38 1.46
N VAL A 113 -10.82 11.13 0.63
CA VAL A 113 -10.21 11.90 -0.45
C VAL A 113 -10.00 13.34 0.01
N VAL A 114 -8.74 13.75 0.12
CA VAL A 114 -8.36 15.14 0.38
C VAL A 114 -7.94 15.77 -0.94
N LYS A 115 -8.71 16.75 -1.40
CA LYS A 115 -8.43 17.47 -2.65
C LYS A 115 -7.41 18.59 -2.42
N GLU A 116 -6.72 18.98 -3.48
CA GLU A 116 -5.92 20.20 -3.49
C GLU A 116 -6.79 21.41 -3.10
N GLY A 117 -6.20 22.37 -2.37
CA GLY A 117 -6.92 23.54 -1.87
C GLY A 117 -7.91 23.28 -0.72
N SER A 118 -8.09 22.03 -0.26
CA SER A 118 -8.93 21.75 0.91
C SER A 118 -8.39 22.45 2.15
N THR A 119 -9.26 23.16 2.87
CA THR A 119 -8.90 23.77 4.16
C THR A 119 -8.79 22.70 5.25
N PHE A 120 -8.13 23.02 6.36
CA PHE A 120 -8.10 22.11 7.51
C PHE A 120 -9.52 21.73 8.00
N SER A 121 -10.44 22.69 8.02
CA SER A 121 -11.85 22.45 8.39
C SER A 121 -12.55 21.47 7.46
N ASP A 122 -12.29 21.54 6.15
CA ASP A 122 -12.89 20.62 5.18
C ASP A 122 -12.43 19.19 5.43
N VAL A 123 -11.11 19.02 5.64
CA VAL A 123 -10.52 17.69 5.90
C VAL A 123 -11.04 17.10 7.19
N VAL A 124 -11.12 17.88 8.27
CA VAL A 124 -11.70 17.44 9.54
C VAL A 124 -13.17 17.03 9.37
N ALA A 125 -13.96 17.77 8.58
CA ALA A 125 -15.35 17.44 8.32
C ALA A 125 -15.50 16.13 7.53
N ILE A 126 -14.61 15.86 6.58
CA ILE A 126 -14.58 14.59 5.82
C ILE A 126 -14.20 13.43 6.76
N LEU A 127 -13.14 13.60 7.57
CA LEU A 127 -12.68 12.58 8.51
C LEU A 127 -13.76 12.19 9.52
N LYS A 128 -14.48 13.17 10.09
CA LYS A 128 -15.58 12.90 11.05
C LYS A 128 -16.75 12.13 10.45
N LYS A 129 -16.91 12.14 9.12
CA LYS A 129 -17.96 11.39 8.41
C LYS A 129 -17.51 9.98 8.03
N ASN A 130 -16.23 9.68 8.12
CA ASN A 130 -15.69 8.37 7.75
C ASN A 130 -15.92 7.37 8.90
N ASP A 131 -16.41 6.17 8.57
CA ASP A 131 -16.78 5.15 9.56
C ASP A 131 -15.59 4.49 10.26
N HIS A 132 -14.38 4.62 9.70
CA HIS A 132 -13.15 4.11 10.32
C HIS A 132 -12.51 5.09 11.28
N ILE A 133 -12.95 6.36 11.29
CA ILE A 133 -12.46 7.36 12.23
C ILE A 133 -13.29 7.32 13.51
N SER A 134 -12.60 7.13 14.63
CA SER A 134 -13.20 7.13 15.95
C SER A 134 -13.88 8.46 16.24
N ARG A 135 -15.11 8.39 16.75
CA ARG A 135 -15.88 9.57 17.17
C ARG A 135 -15.48 10.07 18.57
N ALA A 136 -14.57 9.37 19.24
CA ALA A 136 -14.06 9.74 20.56
C ALA A 136 -13.08 10.93 20.47
N ASN A 137 -13.10 11.80 21.48
CA ASN A 137 -12.24 12.98 21.72
C ASN A 137 -11.46 13.56 20.52
N PHE A 138 -11.81 14.79 20.14
CA PHE A 138 -11.13 15.58 19.11
C PHE A 138 -9.85 16.27 19.63
N ASP A 139 -9.08 15.59 20.47
CA ASP A 139 -7.83 16.15 20.99
C ASP A 139 -6.73 16.04 19.93
N LEU A 140 -6.28 17.19 19.43
CA LEU A 140 -5.20 17.30 18.44
C LEU A 140 -3.89 17.79 19.05
N SER A 141 -3.81 17.88 20.39
CA SER A 141 -2.62 18.38 21.09
C SER A 141 -1.35 17.56 20.81
N GLY A 142 -1.50 16.28 20.43
CA GLY A 142 -0.40 15.41 20.01
C GLY A 142 0.06 15.60 18.57
N VAL A 143 -0.66 16.35 17.73
CA VAL A 143 -0.33 16.52 16.32
C VAL A 143 0.66 17.67 16.14
N THR A 144 1.83 17.37 15.56
CA THR A 144 2.84 18.38 15.26
C THR A 144 2.62 18.94 13.86
N ALA A 145 2.27 20.23 13.76
CA ALA A 145 2.14 20.92 12.47
C ALA A 145 3.46 20.93 11.69
N LEU A 146 3.36 20.91 10.35
CA LEU A 146 4.51 20.93 9.47
C LEU A 146 5.28 22.27 9.55
N TYR A 147 4.55 23.36 9.78
CA TYR A 147 5.09 24.73 9.85
C TYR A 147 4.81 25.36 11.23
N PRO A 148 5.48 24.90 12.30
CA PRO A 148 5.14 25.25 13.68
C PRO A 148 5.32 26.73 14.04
N LYS A 149 6.10 27.49 13.24
CA LYS A 149 6.29 28.94 13.43
C LYS A 149 5.05 29.77 13.07
N ILE A 150 4.07 29.17 12.41
CA ILE A 150 2.91 29.89 11.87
C ILE A 150 1.68 29.42 12.62
N SER A 151 1.32 30.23 13.62
CA SER A 151 0.06 30.17 14.38
C SER A 151 -0.38 28.81 14.92
N LYS A 152 0.51 27.86 15.26
CA LYS A 152 0.11 26.51 15.73
C LYS A 152 -0.95 25.84 14.84
N SER A 153 -1.09 26.29 13.59
CA SER A 153 -2.20 25.91 12.73
C SER A 153 -1.78 24.72 11.89
N LEU A 154 -2.66 23.74 11.77
CA LEU A 154 -2.49 22.60 10.87
C LEU A 154 -2.83 22.96 9.42
N GLU A 155 -3.22 24.21 9.15
CA GLU A 155 -3.50 24.71 7.80
C GLU A 155 -2.29 24.53 6.88
N GLY A 156 -2.53 23.99 5.68
CA GLY A 156 -1.48 23.69 4.70
C GLY A 156 -0.49 22.60 5.13
N SER A 157 -0.74 21.90 6.24
CA SER A 157 0.11 20.78 6.69
C SER A 157 -0.36 19.41 6.20
N LEU A 158 -1.60 19.29 5.72
CA LEU A 158 -2.18 18.01 5.29
C LEU A 158 -2.01 17.86 3.77
N PHE A 159 -1.38 16.76 3.35
CA PHE A 159 -1.10 16.52 1.94
C PHE A 159 -2.37 16.10 1.17
N PRO A 160 -2.64 16.64 -0.03
CA PRO A 160 -3.72 16.16 -0.89
C PRO A 160 -3.46 14.73 -1.39
N ALA A 161 -4.32 13.79 -1.02
CA ALA A 161 -4.23 12.40 -1.45
C ALA A 161 -5.51 11.61 -1.14
N HIS A 162 -5.52 10.36 -1.57
CA HIS A 162 -6.44 9.32 -1.12
C HIS A 162 -5.84 8.64 0.12
N TYR A 163 -6.58 8.63 1.22
CA TYR A 163 -6.19 7.99 2.48
C TYR A 163 -7.16 6.89 2.83
N SER A 164 -6.71 5.82 3.47
CA SER A 164 -7.57 4.83 4.09
C SER A 164 -6.99 4.50 5.47
N PHE A 165 -7.87 4.30 6.43
CA PHE A 165 -7.52 4.18 7.84
C PHE A 165 -8.00 2.85 8.39
N GLU A 166 -7.32 2.33 9.41
CA GLU A 166 -7.80 1.15 10.13
C GLU A 166 -9.11 1.48 10.84
N SER A 167 -9.94 0.48 11.09
CA SER A 167 -11.16 0.70 11.87
C SER A 167 -10.83 1.25 13.26
N ASN A 168 -11.58 2.26 13.70
CA ASN A 168 -11.39 2.95 14.97
C ASN A 168 -10.07 3.74 15.11
N THR A 169 -9.48 4.18 13.99
CA THR A 169 -8.35 5.13 13.99
C THR A 169 -8.77 6.45 14.63
N SER A 170 -7.95 7.05 15.50
CA SER A 170 -8.29 8.34 16.11
C SER A 170 -8.19 9.50 15.11
N LEU A 171 -8.91 10.61 15.34
CA LEU A 171 -8.78 11.78 14.47
C LEU A 171 -7.34 12.35 14.47
N ALA A 172 -6.67 12.30 15.62
CA ALA A 172 -5.30 12.78 15.77
C ALA A 172 -4.32 11.96 14.93
N ASP A 173 -4.43 10.63 14.99
CA ASP A 173 -3.57 9.72 14.21
C ASP A 173 -3.80 9.92 12.72
N ALA A 174 -5.07 10.02 12.29
CA ALA A 174 -5.41 10.25 10.89
C ALA A 174 -4.79 11.56 10.36
N ILE A 175 -4.86 12.64 11.14
CA ILE A 175 -4.23 13.91 10.77
C ILE A 175 -2.70 13.79 10.80
N SER A 176 -2.11 13.07 11.76
CA SER A 176 -0.66 12.85 11.81
C SER A 176 -0.17 12.14 10.55
N THR A 177 -0.87 11.10 10.09
CA THR A 177 -0.58 10.41 8.83
C THR A 177 -0.56 11.37 7.64
N MET A 178 -1.52 12.29 7.55
CA MET A 178 -1.56 13.29 6.46
C MET A 178 -0.40 14.28 6.52
N VAL A 179 0.04 14.66 7.73
CA VAL A 179 1.19 15.54 7.94
C VAL A 179 2.50 14.83 7.62
N ASP A 180 2.65 13.57 8.02
CA ASP A 180 3.85 12.78 7.74
C ASP A 180 3.99 12.48 6.25
N LYS A 181 2.86 12.25 5.56
CA LYS A 181 2.86 12.21 4.09
C LYS A 181 3.35 13.53 3.48
N ALA A 182 2.87 14.68 3.96
CA ALA A 182 3.35 15.98 3.49
C ALA A 182 4.87 16.14 3.66
N LYS A 183 5.41 15.75 4.82
CA LYS A 183 6.87 15.77 5.07
C LYS A 183 7.62 14.91 4.06
N SER A 184 7.16 13.69 3.84
CA SER A 184 7.79 12.73 2.94
C SER A 184 7.82 13.22 1.49
N GLU A 185 6.67 13.66 0.98
CA GLU A 185 6.53 14.12 -0.40
C GLU A 185 7.32 15.42 -0.66
N TYR A 186 7.26 16.38 0.27
CA TYR A 186 8.03 17.62 0.13
C TYR A 186 9.53 17.41 0.28
N ALA A 187 9.96 16.42 1.07
CA ALA A 187 11.35 16.02 1.13
C ALA A 187 11.80 15.39 -0.21
N ALA A 188 10.99 14.50 -0.79
CA ALA A 188 11.27 13.87 -2.07
C ALA A 188 11.34 14.89 -3.23
N LEU A 189 10.50 15.92 -3.20
CA LEU A 189 10.48 17.03 -4.17
C LEU A 189 11.56 18.10 -3.90
N GLY A 190 12.33 17.98 -2.81
CA GLY A 190 13.33 18.98 -2.40
C GLY A 190 12.74 20.29 -1.87
N ILE A 191 11.42 20.42 -1.79
CA ILE A 191 10.70 21.59 -1.28
C ILE A 191 11.00 21.81 0.20
N ALA A 192 11.20 20.73 0.97
CA ALA A 192 11.49 20.79 2.40
C ALA A 192 12.75 21.63 2.72
N ALA A 193 13.71 21.70 1.78
CA ALA A 193 14.94 22.49 1.95
C ALA A 193 14.74 23.99 1.66
N GLY A 194 13.62 24.40 1.07
CA GLY A 194 13.42 25.73 0.51
C GLY A 194 14.15 25.93 -0.82
N LEU A 195 14.01 27.12 -1.41
CA LEU A 195 14.64 27.47 -2.69
C LEU A 195 15.18 28.90 -2.64
N GLY A 196 16.52 29.04 -2.62
CA GLY A 196 17.19 30.34 -2.53
C GLY A 196 16.81 31.08 -1.24
N LYS A 197 16.10 32.21 -1.38
CA LYS A 197 15.61 33.01 -0.23
C LYS A 197 14.25 32.54 0.31
N TYR A 198 13.56 31.65 -0.39
CA TYR A 198 12.22 31.19 -0.03
C TYR A 198 12.32 29.99 0.89
N SER A 199 11.70 30.08 2.06
CA SER A 199 11.54 28.92 2.94
C SER A 199 10.59 27.89 2.32
N SER A 200 10.59 26.66 2.81
CA SER A 200 9.61 25.62 2.40
C SER A 200 8.16 26.10 2.51
N TYR A 201 7.87 26.92 3.51
CA TYR A 201 6.56 27.53 3.68
C TYR A 201 6.26 28.65 2.65
N ASP A 202 7.26 29.47 2.30
CA ASP A 202 7.07 30.49 1.26
C ASP A 202 6.80 29.83 -0.09
N LEU A 203 7.46 28.70 -0.37
CA LEU A 203 7.19 27.90 -1.56
C LEU A 203 5.76 27.34 -1.56
N LEU A 204 5.28 26.84 -0.42
CA LEU A 204 3.89 26.39 -0.30
C LEU A 204 2.90 27.53 -0.56
N LYS A 205 3.12 28.71 0.03
CA LYS A 205 2.29 29.90 -0.26
C LYS A 205 2.28 30.26 -1.73
N ILE A 206 3.45 30.27 -2.36
CA ILE A 206 3.57 30.57 -3.80
C ILE A 206 2.78 29.52 -4.60
N ALA A 207 2.92 28.23 -4.28
CA ALA A 207 2.15 27.16 -4.93
C ALA A 207 0.64 27.35 -4.74
N SER A 208 0.19 27.69 -3.53
CA SER A 208 -1.24 27.96 -3.26
C SER A 208 -1.76 29.17 -4.03
N MET A 209 -0.98 30.24 -4.17
CA MET A 209 -1.37 31.42 -4.96
C MET A 209 -1.45 31.08 -6.45
N VAL A 210 -0.45 30.37 -6.99
CA VAL A 210 -0.45 29.92 -8.40
C VAL A 210 -1.64 29.00 -8.69
N GLN A 211 -2.00 28.11 -7.77
CA GLN A 211 -3.17 27.23 -7.94
C GLN A 211 -4.47 28.03 -8.06
N VAL A 212 -4.66 29.04 -7.20
CA VAL A 212 -5.87 29.90 -7.23
C VAL A 212 -5.94 30.76 -8.49
N GLU A 213 -4.79 31.16 -9.05
CA GLU A 213 -4.72 31.95 -10.29
C GLU A 213 -4.80 31.10 -11.57
N GLY A 214 -4.60 29.78 -11.47
CA GLY A 214 -4.61 28.84 -12.59
C GLY A 214 -5.96 28.17 -12.87
N ASP A 215 -6.90 28.26 -11.93
CA ASP A 215 -8.30 27.83 -12.06
C ASP A 215 -9.22 28.99 -12.52
#